data_AF-A0A2D6JT38-F1
#
_entry.id   AF-A0A2D6JT38-F1
#
_cell.length_a   1.000
_cell.length_b   1.000
_cell.length_c   1.000
_cell.angle_alpha   90.00
_cell.angle_beta   90.00
_cell.angle_gamma   90.00
#
_symmetry.space_group_name_H-M   'P 1'
#
loop_
_entity.id
_entity.type
_entity.pdbx_description
1 polymer ?
#
loop_
_entity_poly.entity_id
_entity_poly.type
_entity_poly.pdbx_seq_one_letter_code
_entity_poly.pdbx_strand_id
1 'polypeptide(L)'
;MDSPANRQSQIDEIRRLIAVEQSPDFKNAPVLAQRELQLRKWRLIHKHLHSHPFPTKTRLSRGEQWRDAINYIRDLGEMEILDWMLLQAEVAYNIENGIHDLRPRKNGPCHDLLMEYVNNRKRKALAVYKWVVAASEGNTATDKTLTPAILKLHSTKGTGGTENL
;
A
#
# COMPACT_ATOMS: atom_id res chain seq x y z
N MET A 1 -15.93 19.73 -0.48
CA MET A 1 -15.39 19.26 -1.77
C MET A 1 -14.08 20.01 -1.99
N ASP A 2 -12.97 19.30 -2.13
CA ASP A 2 -11.67 19.92 -2.44
C ASP A 2 -11.70 20.52 -3.85
N SER A 3 -11.11 21.71 -4.03
CA SER A 3 -11.02 22.37 -5.34
C SER A 3 -10.22 21.50 -6.34
N PRO A 4 -10.58 21.45 -7.63
CA PRO A 4 -9.78 20.76 -8.66
C PRO A 4 -8.31 21.15 -8.66
N ALA A 5 -7.99 22.41 -8.33
CA ALA A 5 -6.62 22.90 -8.17
C ALA A 5 -5.88 22.23 -6.99
N ASN A 6 -6.57 21.96 -5.88
CA ASN A 6 -6.01 21.23 -4.74
C ASN A 6 -5.73 19.77 -5.10
N ARG A 7 -6.62 19.13 -5.88
CA ARG A 7 -6.42 17.77 -6.37
C ARG A 7 -5.15 17.65 -7.22
N GLN A 8 -5.00 18.52 -8.22
CA GLN A 8 -3.84 18.47 -9.11
C GLN A 8 -2.54 18.76 -8.35
N SER A 9 -2.55 19.74 -7.45
CA SER A 9 -1.40 20.05 -6.59
C SER A 9 -0.96 18.85 -5.74
N GLN A 10 -1.88 18.05 -5.22
CA GLN A 10 -1.55 16.82 -4.48
C GLN A 10 -0.92 15.76 -5.38
N ILE A 11 -1.46 15.56 -6.60
CA ILE A 11 -0.90 14.61 -7.57
C ILE A 11 0.52 15.01 -7.96
N ASP A 12 0.75 16.29 -8.25
CA ASP A 12 2.06 16.81 -8.62
C ASP A 12 3.08 16.61 -7.50
N GLU A 13 2.68 16.86 -6.25
CA GLU A 13 3.54 16.61 -5.09
C GLU A 13 3.83 15.11 -4.89
N ILE A 14 2.84 14.23 -5.07
CA ILE A 14 3.07 12.77 -5.02
C ILE A 14 4.10 12.37 -6.08
N ARG A 15 3.93 12.83 -7.32
CA ARG A 15 4.86 12.57 -8.42
C ARG A 15 6.27 13.08 -8.14
N ARG A 16 6.41 14.27 -7.54
CA ARG A 16 7.72 14.78 -7.11
C ARG A 16 8.38 13.86 -6.10
N LEU A 17 7.66 13.40 -5.08
CA LEU A 17 8.21 12.49 -4.07
C LEU A 17 8.65 11.15 -4.69
N ILE A 18 7.87 10.61 -5.63
CA ILE A 18 8.23 9.40 -6.40
C ILE A 18 9.48 9.64 -7.25
N ALA A 19 9.57 10.79 -7.93
CA ALA A 19 10.75 11.13 -8.73
C ALA A 19 12.01 11.24 -7.86
N VAL A 20 11.90 11.84 -6.66
CA VAL A 20 13.00 11.88 -5.68
C VAL A 20 13.39 10.47 -5.28
N GLU A 21 12.45 9.61 -4.92
CA GLU A 21 12.70 8.20 -4.55
C GLU A 21 13.44 7.42 -5.65
N GLN A 22 13.05 7.64 -6.91
CA GLN A 22 13.63 6.95 -8.07
C GLN A 22 14.97 7.52 -8.51
N SER A 23 15.34 8.71 -8.03
CA SER A 23 16.60 9.35 -8.41
C SER A 23 17.81 8.53 -7.95
N PRO A 24 18.88 8.44 -8.76
CA PRO A 24 20.10 7.73 -8.39
C PRO A 24 20.70 8.22 -7.08
N ASP A 25 20.69 9.54 -6.86
CA ASP A 25 21.27 10.18 -5.68
C ASP A 25 20.54 9.78 -4.40
N PHE A 26 19.21 9.64 -4.46
CA PHE A 26 18.42 9.30 -3.29
C PHE A 26 18.62 7.86 -2.81
N LYS A 27 19.04 6.94 -3.70
CA LYS A 27 19.38 5.56 -3.30
C LYS A 27 20.53 5.52 -2.30
N ASN A 28 21.42 6.52 -2.35
CA ASN A 28 22.57 6.65 -1.46
C ASN A 28 22.31 7.61 -0.28
N ALA A 29 21.12 8.20 -0.18
CA ALA A 29 20.77 9.08 0.93
C ALA A 29 20.81 8.33 2.28
N PRO A 30 21.01 9.03 3.41
CA PRO A 30 20.92 8.41 4.72
C PRO A 30 19.62 7.63 4.91
N VAL A 31 19.70 6.46 5.56
CA VAL A 31 18.53 5.57 5.76
C VAL A 31 17.34 6.30 6.37
N LEU A 32 17.58 7.21 7.33
CA LEU A 32 16.54 8.02 7.95
C LEU A 32 15.79 8.88 6.91
N ALA A 33 16.52 9.59 6.04
CA ALA A 33 15.94 10.40 4.98
C ALA A 33 15.12 9.55 3.99
N GLN A 34 15.60 8.35 3.65
CA GLN A 34 14.85 7.40 2.82
C GLN A 34 13.52 7.00 3.46
N ARG A 35 13.51 6.70 4.76
CA ARG A 35 12.27 6.29 5.47
C ARG A 35 11.32 7.44 5.71
N GLU A 36 11.83 8.65 5.92
CA GLU A 36 11.02 9.86 6.00
C GLU A 36 10.28 10.13 4.69
N LEU A 37 10.99 10.06 3.55
CA LEU A 37 10.38 10.23 2.23
C LEU A 37 9.28 9.20 1.99
N GLN A 38 9.53 7.92 2.30
CA GLN A 38 8.50 6.86 2.21
C GLN A 38 7.27 7.21 3.03
N LEU A 39 7.45 7.61 4.29
CA LEU A 39 6.32 7.96 5.16
C LEU A 39 5.54 9.16 4.61
N ARG A 40 6.23 10.20 4.12
CA ARG A 40 5.61 11.37 3.49
C ARG A 40 4.81 10.98 2.25
N LYS A 41 5.40 10.19 1.35
CA LYS A 41 4.76 9.67 0.13
C LYS A 41 3.47 8.93 0.46
N TRP A 42 3.53 7.93 1.33
CA TRP A 42 2.35 7.11 1.68
C TRP A 42 1.27 7.89 2.44
N ARG A 43 1.64 8.88 3.25
CA ARG A 43 0.67 9.80 3.88
C ARG A 43 -0.07 10.62 2.84
N LEU A 44 0.65 11.17 1.86
CA LEU A 44 0.06 12.02 0.84
C LEU A 44 -0.83 11.23 -0.12
N ILE A 45 -0.38 10.04 -0.56
CA ILE A 45 -1.21 9.12 -1.35
C ILE A 45 -2.50 8.76 -0.59
N HIS A 46 -2.38 8.36 0.68
CA HIS A 46 -3.55 8.03 1.50
C HIS A 46 -4.51 9.22 1.62
N LYS A 47 -3.99 10.43 1.87
CA LYS A 47 -4.81 11.66 1.95
C LYS A 47 -5.53 11.92 0.62
N HIS A 48 -4.82 11.80 -0.49
CA HIS A 48 -5.38 12.00 -1.83
C HIS A 48 -6.53 11.04 -2.10
N LEU A 49 -6.31 9.73 -1.92
CA LEU A 49 -7.31 8.70 -2.18
C LEU A 49 -8.53 8.83 -1.26
N HIS A 50 -8.31 9.14 0.02
CA HIS A 50 -9.39 9.36 0.97
C HIS A 50 -10.27 10.57 0.59
N SER A 51 -9.67 11.61 -0.01
CA SER A 51 -10.40 12.83 -0.40
C SER A 51 -11.10 12.69 -1.76
N HIS A 52 -10.74 11.66 -2.54
CA HIS A 52 -11.22 11.44 -3.91
C HIS A 52 -11.66 9.98 -4.10
N PRO A 53 -12.74 9.55 -3.43
CA PRO A 53 -13.28 8.20 -3.62
C PRO A 53 -13.80 8.02 -5.05
N PHE A 54 -13.66 6.80 -5.58
CA PHE A 54 -14.24 6.43 -6.87
C PHE A 54 -15.28 5.31 -6.68
N PRO A 55 -16.39 5.35 -7.43
CA PRO A 55 -17.46 4.37 -7.28
C PRO A 55 -17.07 3.03 -7.91
N THR A 56 -17.51 1.93 -7.30
CA THR A 56 -17.45 0.61 -7.93
C THR A 56 -18.68 0.42 -8.81
N LYS A 57 -18.48 0.23 -10.13
CA LYS A 57 -19.56 0.01 -11.09
C LYS A 57 -20.02 -1.45 -11.05
N THR A 58 -21.04 -1.75 -10.24
CA THR A 58 -21.54 -3.12 -10.00
C THR A 58 -22.06 -3.85 -11.24
N ARG A 59 -22.41 -3.12 -12.30
CA ARG A 59 -22.82 -3.69 -13.59
C ARG A 59 -21.69 -4.36 -14.40
N LEU A 60 -20.43 -4.05 -14.06
CA LEU A 60 -19.25 -4.60 -14.73
C LEU A 60 -18.84 -5.92 -14.08
N SER A 61 -18.15 -6.79 -14.84
CA SER A 61 -17.47 -7.95 -14.25
C SER A 61 -16.46 -7.50 -13.20
N ARG A 62 -16.08 -8.36 -12.27
CA ARG A 62 -15.13 -8.01 -11.21
C ARG A 62 -13.76 -7.65 -11.78
N GLY A 63 -13.30 -8.37 -12.80
CA GLY A 63 -12.08 -8.04 -13.53
C GLY A 63 -12.17 -6.66 -14.21
N GLU A 64 -13.32 -6.35 -14.82
CA GLU A 64 -13.57 -5.04 -15.45
C GLU A 64 -13.67 -3.90 -14.42
N GLN A 65 -14.25 -4.13 -13.24
CA GLN A 65 -14.29 -3.15 -12.15
C GLN A 65 -12.87 -2.73 -11.75
N TRP A 66 -11.94 -3.68 -11.64
CA TRP A 66 -10.53 -3.37 -11.34
C TRP A 66 -9.83 -2.64 -12.47
N ARG A 67 -10.08 -3.02 -13.74
CA ARG A 67 -9.53 -2.30 -14.89
C ARG A 67 -10.04 -0.85 -14.97
N ASP A 68 -11.32 -0.62 -14.69
CA ASP A 68 -11.89 0.74 -14.59
C ASP A 68 -11.25 1.51 -13.43
N ALA A 69 -11.06 0.88 -12.26
CA ALA A 69 -10.41 1.49 -11.10
C ALA A 69 -8.98 1.99 -11.38
N ILE A 70 -8.21 1.27 -12.20
CA ILE A 70 -6.84 1.67 -12.59
C ILE A 70 -6.81 3.06 -13.24
N ASN A 71 -7.85 3.43 -14.00
CA ASN A 71 -7.91 4.73 -14.67
C ASN A 71 -7.97 5.90 -13.68
N TYR A 72 -8.47 5.69 -12.46
CA TYR A 72 -8.49 6.72 -11.41
C TYR A 72 -7.15 6.90 -10.72
N ILE A 73 -6.27 5.90 -10.81
CA ILE A 73 -5.03 5.81 -10.03
C ILE A 73 -3.78 6.00 -10.88
N ARG A 74 -3.87 5.74 -12.20
CA ARG A 74 -2.75 5.87 -13.16
C ARG A 74 -1.99 7.18 -13.01
N ASP A 75 -2.70 8.28 -12.79
CA ASP A 75 -2.09 9.59 -12.68
C ASP A 75 -1.22 9.75 -11.43
N LEU A 76 -1.35 8.92 -10.39
CA LEU A 76 -0.45 9.00 -9.23
C LEU A 76 0.99 8.63 -9.56
N GLY A 77 1.23 7.81 -10.58
CA GLY A 77 2.57 7.36 -10.97
C GLY A 77 3.24 6.40 -9.97
N GLU A 78 2.50 5.92 -8.96
CA GLU A 78 3.01 4.96 -7.98
C GLU A 78 2.90 3.53 -8.54
N MET A 79 4.01 3.00 -9.04
CA MET A 79 4.07 1.67 -9.66
C MET A 79 3.68 0.55 -8.71
N GLU A 80 4.02 0.64 -7.41
CA GLU A 80 3.65 -0.41 -6.47
C GLU A 80 2.12 -0.57 -6.36
N ILE A 81 1.38 0.53 -6.41
CA ILE A 81 -0.08 0.50 -6.39
C ILE A 81 -0.61 -0.02 -7.73
N LEU A 82 -0.05 0.42 -8.85
CA LEU A 82 -0.48 -0.02 -10.18
C LEU A 82 -0.30 -1.51 -10.37
N ASP A 83 0.87 -2.06 -10.02
CA ASP A 83 1.16 -3.50 -10.08
C ASP A 83 0.21 -4.29 -9.18
N TRP A 84 -0.06 -3.80 -7.96
CA TRP A 84 -1.01 -4.42 -7.06
C TRP A 84 -2.42 -4.45 -7.64
N MET A 85 -2.89 -3.36 -8.25
CA MET A 85 -4.21 -3.28 -8.89
C MET A 85 -4.32 -4.16 -10.13
N LEU A 86 -3.26 -4.21 -10.96
CA LEU A 86 -3.19 -5.11 -12.12
C LEU A 86 -3.30 -6.57 -11.69
N LEU A 87 -2.58 -6.96 -10.63
CA LEU A 87 -2.70 -8.28 -10.03
C LEU A 87 -4.14 -8.56 -9.54
N GLN A 88 -4.82 -7.58 -8.92
CA GLN A 88 -6.22 -7.78 -8.52
C GLN A 88 -7.15 -7.98 -9.72
N ALA A 89 -6.92 -7.29 -10.82
CA ALA A 89 -7.68 -7.46 -12.06
C ALA A 89 -7.48 -8.86 -12.67
N GLU A 90 -6.23 -9.35 -12.68
CA GLU A 90 -5.89 -10.68 -13.17
C GLU A 90 -6.48 -11.80 -12.30
N VAL A 91 -6.35 -11.69 -10.98
CA VAL A 91 -6.96 -12.65 -10.04
C VAL A 91 -8.48 -12.69 -10.21
N ALA A 92 -9.13 -11.53 -10.34
CA ALA A 92 -10.57 -11.47 -10.58
C ALA A 92 -10.97 -12.13 -11.90
N TYR A 93 -10.21 -11.87 -12.97
CA TYR A 93 -10.43 -12.51 -14.27
C TYR A 93 -10.25 -14.04 -14.22
N ASN A 94 -9.22 -14.53 -13.53
CA ASN A 94 -8.98 -15.97 -13.40
C ASN A 94 -10.13 -16.68 -12.68
N ILE A 95 -10.68 -16.07 -11.64
CA ILE A 95 -11.81 -16.61 -10.89
C ILE A 95 -13.09 -16.63 -11.72
N GLU A 96 -13.34 -15.59 -12.52
CA GLU A 96 -14.45 -15.55 -13.48
C GLU A 96 -14.38 -16.71 -14.49
N ASN A 97 -13.16 -17.16 -14.82
CA ASN A 97 -12.90 -18.27 -15.73
C ASN A 97 -12.74 -19.63 -15.01
N GLY A 98 -13.04 -19.72 -13.71
CA GLY A 98 -12.98 -20.98 -12.96
C GLY A 98 -11.57 -21.42 -12.53
N ILE A 99 -10.55 -20.56 -12.68
CA ILE A 99 -9.18 -20.81 -12.22
C ILE A 99 -9.07 -20.33 -10.77
N HIS A 100 -9.15 -21.26 -9.82
CA HIS A 100 -9.22 -20.97 -8.38
C HIS A 100 -7.88 -21.06 -7.63
N ASP A 101 -6.77 -21.28 -8.33
CA ASP A 101 -5.43 -21.35 -7.73
C ASP A 101 -4.98 -20.03 -7.09
N LEU A 102 -5.62 -18.91 -7.47
CA LEU A 102 -5.41 -17.60 -6.87
C LEU A 102 -6.71 -17.14 -6.19
N ARG A 103 -6.76 -17.19 -4.85
CA ARG A 103 -7.90 -16.66 -4.10
C ARG A 103 -7.81 -15.13 -4.01
N PRO A 104 -8.90 -14.36 -4.21
CA PRO A 104 -8.90 -12.95 -3.86
C PRO A 104 -8.66 -12.82 -2.37
N ARG A 105 -7.89 -11.80 -1.97
CA ARG A 105 -7.69 -11.55 -0.55
C ARG A 105 -9.02 -11.24 0.16
N LYS A 106 -9.95 -10.51 -0.49
CA LYS A 106 -11.29 -10.17 0.01
C LYS A 106 -12.26 -9.77 -1.13
N ASN A 107 -13.55 -10.01 -0.94
CA ASN A 107 -14.63 -9.44 -1.75
C ASN A 107 -15.08 -8.09 -1.15
N GLY A 108 -15.31 -7.08 -1.99
CA GLY A 108 -15.76 -5.75 -1.55
C GLY A 108 -15.55 -4.65 -2.60
N PRO A 109 -15.98 -3.41 -2.38
CA PRO A 109 -15.73 -2.31 -3.33
C PRO A 109 -14.24 -2.11 -3.64
N CYS A 110 -13.89 -1.81 -4.90
CA CYS A 110 -12.49 -1.67 -5.31
C CYS A 110 -11.77 -0.55 -4.54
N HIS A 111 -12.47 0.57 -4.29
CA HIS A 111 -11.93 1.71 -3.54
C HIS A 111 -11.57 1.32 -2.10
N ASP A 112 -12.46 0.60 -1.41
CA ASP A 112 -12.24 0.20 -0.01
C ASP A 112 -11.04 -0.73 0.14
N LEU A 113 -10.90 -1.68 -0.79
CA LEU A 113 -9.76 -2.59 -0.82
C LEU A 113 -8.44 -1.86 -1.11
N LEU A 114 -8.46 -0.89 -2.03
CA LEU A 114 -7.30 -0.04 -2.29
C LEU A 114 -6.96 0.82 -1.07
N MET A 115 -7.96 1.40 -0.40
CA MET A 115 -7.76 2.19 0.82
C MET A 115 -7.17 1.34 1.95
N GLU A 116 -7.63 0.10 2.11
CA GLU A 116 -7.04 -0.85 3.06
C GLU A 116 -5.56 -1.09 2.74
N TYR A 117 -5.25 -1.39 1.48
CA TYR A 117 -3.88 -1.62 1.01
C TYR A 117 -2.96 -0.41 1.28
N VAL A 118 -3.38 0.79 0.88
CA VAL A 118 -2.60 2.03 1.05
C VAL A 118 -2.45 2.38 2.53
N ASN A 119 -3.48 2.18 3.35
CA ASN A 119 -3.38 2.38 4.78
C ASN A 119 -2.39 1.40 5.43
N ASN A 120 -2.32 0.14 4.97
CA ASN A 120 -1.33 -0.84 5.42
C ASN A 120 0.09 -0.40 5.06
N ARG A 121 0.31 0.08 3.83
CA ARG A 121 1.61 0.64 3.39
C ARG A 121 2.02 1.84 4.23
N LYS A 122 1.10 2.77 4.49
CA LYS A 122 1.32 3.93 5.37
C LYS A 122 1.71 3.50 6.80
N ARG A 123 1.00 2.53 7.38
CA ARG A 123 1.32 2.01 8.73
C ARG A 123 2.69 1.34 8.77
N LYS A 124 3.04 0.57 7.75
CA LYS A 124 4.37 -0.05 7.62
C LYS A 124 5.46 1.03 7.51
N ALA A 125 5.28 2.03 6.66
CA ALA A 125 6.23 3.12 6.51
C ALA A 125 6.45 3.88 7.84
N LEU A 126 5.37 4.11 8.60
CA LEU A 126 5.46 4.74 9.93
C LEU A 126 6.24 3.87 10.93
N ALA A 127 5.96 2.57 10.97
CA ALA A 127 6.65 1.65 11.88
C ALA A 127 8.16 1.59 11.59
N VAL A 128 8.53 1.47 10.31
CA VAL A 128 9.93 1.43 9.88
C VAL A 128 10.63 2.77 10.16
N TYR A 129 9.99 3.91 9.89
CA TYR A 129 10.54 5.22 10.23
C TYR A 129 10.82 5.35 11.73
N LYS A 130 9.84 5.02 12.58
CA LYS A 130 10.02 5.05 14.04
C LYS A 130 11.15 4.14 14.52
N TRP A 131 11.28 2.95 13.92
CA TRP A 131 12.37 2.03 14.23
C TRP A 131 13.74 2.61 13.87
N VAL A 132 13.89 3.24 12.70
CA VAL A 132 15.15 3.89 12.30
C VAL A 132 15.50 5.08 13.19
N VAL A 133 14.51 5.90 13.56
CA VAL A 133 14.71 7.02 14.50
C VAL A 133 15.25 6.49 15.84
N ALA A 134 14.59 5.50 16.42
CA ALA A 134 15.03 4.89 17.67
C ALA A 134 16.45 4.31 17.56
N ALA A 135 16.75 3.59 16.47
CA ALA A 135 18.08 3.04 16.23
C ALA A 135 19.16 4.13 16.11
N SER A 136 18.84 5.26 15.48
CA SER A 136 19.78 6.40 15.35
C SER A 136 20.06 7.12 16.66
N GLU A 137 19.14 7.05 17.62
CA GLU A 137 19.29 7.58 18.98
C GLU A 137 20.02 6.60 19.91
N GLY A 138 20.51 5.47 19.40
CA GLY A 138 21.19 4.45 20.19
C GLY A 138 20.24 3.47 20.91
N ASN A 139 18.94 3.56 20.67
CA ASN A 139 17.97 2.60 21.21
C ASN A 139 17.98 1.35 20.31
N THR A 140 18.71 0.31 20.72
CA THR A 140 18.57 -1.00 20.09
C THR A 140 17.23 -1.61 20.48
N ALA A 141 16.42 -1.93 19.47
CA ALA A 141 15.16 -2.64 19.67
C ALA A 141 15.46 -4.06 20.19
N THR A 142 15.51 -4.22 21.51
CA THR A 142 15.52 -5.52 22.16
C THR A 142 14.09 -6.07 22.18
N ASP A 143 13.90 -7.39 22.31
CA ASP A 143 12.56 -8.03 22.40
C ASP A 143 11.60 -7.34 23.39
N LYS A 144 12.15 -6.67 24.41
CA LYS A 144 11.41 -5.92 25.44
C LYS A 144 10.83 -4.59 24.97
N THR A 145 11.27 -4.06 23.83
CA THR A 145 10.90 -2.74 23.28
C THR A 145 10.10 -2.82 21.97
N LEU A 146 9.98 -4.02 21.39
CA LEU A 146 9.11 -4.26 20.25
C LEU A 146 7.65 -4.20 20.69
N THR A 147 6.87 -3.31 20.09
CA THR A 147 5.42 -3.29 20.34
C THR A 147 4.79 -4.67 20.02
N PRO A 148 3.77 -5.12 20.77
CA PRO A 148 3.11 -6.41 20.53
C PRO A 148 2.66 -6.62 19.06
N ALA A 149 2.34 -5.54 18.35
CA ALA A 149 1.96 -5.56 16.95
C ALA A 149 3.09 -6.02 16.01
N ILE A 150 4.35 -5.71 16.33
CA ILE A 150 5.52 -6.13 15.54
C ILE A 150 5.88 -7.57 15.85
N LEU A 151 5.80 -7.99 17.13
CA LEU A 151 6.00 -9.40 17.52
C LEU A 151 4.96 -10.32 16.83
N LYS A 152 3.71 -9.86 16.72
CA LYS A 152 2.63 -10.60 16.04
C LYS A 152 2.82 -10.71 14.53
N LEU A 153 3.56 -9.80 13.89
CA LEU A 153 3.89 -9.85 12.47
C LEU A 153 4.91 -10.94 12.13
N HIS A 154 5.72 -11.37 13.10
CA HIS A 154 6.71 -12.44 12.95
C HIS A 154 6.28 -13.78 13.56
N SER A 155 5.14 -13.83 14.27
CA SER A 155 4.65 -15.05 14.93
C SER A 155 3.79 -15.95 14.04
N THR A 156 3.70 -15.72 12.73
CA THR A 156 3.07 -16.68 11.82
C THR A 156 4.01 -17.88 11.57
N LYS A 157 4.36 -18.61 12.63
CA LYS A 157 4.66 -20.02 12.50
C LYS A 157 3.33 -20.73 12.35
N GLY A 158 3.17 -21.44 11.24
CA GLY A 158 2.01 -22.25 10.95
C GLY A 158 1.67 -23.14 12.13
N THR A 159 0.42 -23.09 12.56
CA THR A 159 -0.21 -24.19 13.29
C THR A 159 -0.37 -25.35 12.30
N GLY A 160 0.73 -26.07 12.07
CA GLY A 160 0.67 -27.44 11.59
C GLY A 160 -0.03 -28.26 12.66
N GLY A 161 -1.19 -28.80 12.32
CA GLY A 161 -1.96 -29.66 13.19
C GLY A 161 -1.14 -30.84 13.67
N THR A 162 -1.13 -31.04 14.98
CA THR A 162 -0.91 -32.35 15.58
C THR A 162 -2.15 -33.20 15.26
N GLU A 163 -2.09 -34.01 14.21
CA GLU A 163 -2.95 -35.19 14.11
C GLU A 163 -2.22 -36.35 14.77
N ASN A 164 -2.77 -36.79 15.90
CA ASN A 164 -2.56 -38.13 16.41
C ASN A 164 -3.15 -39.12 15.40
N LEU A 165 -2.33 -40.06 14.93
CA LEU A 165 -2.65 -41.49 14.77
C LEU A 165 -1.33 -42.26 14.61
#